data_AF-A0A4T0BEZ2-F1
#
_entry.id   AF-A0A4T0BEZ2-F1
#
_cell.length_a   1.000
_cell.length_b   1.000
_cell.length_c   1.000
_cell.angle_alpha   90.00
_cell.angle_beta   90.00
_cell.angle_gamma   90.00
#
_symmetry.space_group_name_H-M   'P 1'
#
loop_
_entity.id
_entity.type
_entity.pdbx_description
1 polymer ?
#
loop_
_entity_poly.entity_id
_entity_poly.type
_entity_poly.pdbx_seq_one_letter_code
_entity_poly.pdbx_strand_id
1 'polypeptide(L)'
;QYTFRYEVGHRCPCRHGIAVQVSHNSVGLCDIYFGSGSRSSLSVLHPQTVAQRFVGRRLHHPVNSSMSGVTISGTVTSNMTWASAIAYSVLIIVETRLGLGLPFRLPSEAVTDRLALLEYVSLPFYLLTGTGYKLAAGFAALDLTRNSSMTVNRKLIRLAISFISGAQLVSLLLFLLRCQPPSKAWLLHAQGNCFGWGQLLYGTSAITIVCDLLAFFQPFPIFLKTQIPTKKKINLAGFYLLSFLTSICSIVRICQVKVMLKTDDSTMLTIWGTIEICTGVRTIEISGSTMDLHY
;
A
#
# COMPACT_ATOMS: atom_id res chain seq x y z
N GLN A 1 -23.42 -15.76 27.88
CA GLN A 1 -23.72 -16.03 26.46
C GLN A 1 -24.85 -15.09 26.05
N TYR A 2 -24.54 -13.99 25.35
CA TYR A 2 -25.57 -13.11 24.79
C TYR A 2 -25.34 -12.99 23.29
N THR A 3 -26.11 -13.78 22.56
CA THR A 3 -26.17 -13.82 21.10
C THR A 3 -27.12 -12.71 20.67
N PHE A 4 -26.61 -11.56 20.23
CA PHE A 4 -27.45 -10.55 19.58
C PHE A 4 -27.71 -10.98 18.14
N ARG A 5 -28.90 -11.56 17.92
CA ARG A 5 -29.49 -11.80 16.61
C ARG A 5 -30.05 -10.46 16.12
N TYR A 6 -29.38 -9.81 15.16
CA TYR A 6 -29.91 -8.60 14.53
C TYR A 6 -31.03 -8.98 13.55
N GLU A 7 -32.27 -8.65 13.89
CA GLU A 7 -33.40 -8.71 12.97
C GLU A 7 -33.32 -7.61 11.90
N VAL A 8 -33.66 -8.00 10.67
CA VAL A 8 -33.68 -7.14 9.49
C VAL A 8 -34.79 -6.09 9.66
N GLY A 9 -34.44 -4.79 9.65
CA GLY A 9 -35.43 -3.74 9.36
C GLY A 9 -35.51 -2.51 10.26
N HIS A 10 -34.65 -2.33 11.27
CA HIS A 10 -34.73 -1.11 12.10
C HIS A 10 -33.86 0.05 11.58
N ARG A 11 -34.51 1.18 11.28
CA ARG A 11 -33.89 2.48 10.94
C ARG A 11 -33.53 3.24 12.21
N CYS A 12 -32.26 3.57 12.41
CA CYS A 12 -31.83 4.53 13.43
C CYS A 12 -31.83 5.97 12.85
N PRO A 13 -32.27 6.98 13.60
CA PRO A 13 -32.31 8.35 13.09
C PRO A 13 -30.94 9.03 13.29
N CYS A 14 -30.29 9.40 12.18
CA CYS A 14 -29.12 10.28 12.18
C CYS A 14 -29.46 11.60 11.49
N ARG A 15 -29.05 12.71 12.11
CA ARG A 15 -29.38 14.12 11.79
C ARG A 15 -28.85 14.65 10.45
N HIS A 16 -28.62 13.79 9.44
CA HIS A 16 -28.29 14.14 8.05
C HIS A 16 -28.79 13.12 7.01
N GLY A 17 -29.79 12.28 7.34
CA GLY A 17 -30.63 11.62 6.33
C GLY A 17 -30.00 10.51 5.47
N ILE A 18 -28.93 9.85 5.92
CA ILE A 18 -28.36 8.69 5.21
C ILE A 18 -28.76 7.41 5.94
N ALA A 19 -29.65 6.62 5.34
CA ALA A 19 -29.96 5.26 5.81
C ALA A 19 -29.01 4.26 5.12
N VAL A 20 -28.33 3.42 5.90
CA VAL A 20 -27.44 2.35 5.42
C VAL A 20 -28.12 1.01 5.66
N GLN A 21 -28.32 0.23 4.60
CA GLN A 21 -28.83 -1.14 4.71
C GLN A 21 -27.71 -2.11 4.33
N VAL A 22 -27.39 -3.03 5.25
CA VAL A 22 -26.36 -4.05 5.09
C VAL A 22 -27.06 -5.36 4.72
N SER A 23 -26.68 -5.95 3.59
CA SER A 23 -27.11 -7.31 3.21
C SER A 23 -25.88 -8.20 3.00
N HIS A 24 -25.96 -9.43 3.51
CA HIS A 24 -24.94 -10.45 3.32
C HIS A 24 -25.25 -11.26 2.07
N ASN A 25 -24.28 -11.42 1.16
CA ASN A 25 -24.35 -12.40 0.10
C ASN A 25 -23.48 -13.63 0.42
N SER A 26 -23.80 -14.78 -0.18
CA SER A 26 -23.28 -16.13 0.11
C SER A 26 -21.77 -16.34 -0.09
N VAL A 27 -21.01 -15.28 -0.36
CA VAL A 27 -19.55 -15.28 -0.56
C VAL A 27 -18.82 -14.42 0.50
N GLY A 28 -19.53 -13.91 1.52
CA GLY A 28 -18.88 -13.18 2.63
C GLY A 28 -18.35 -11.78 2.29
N LEU A 29 -18.75 -11.22 1.14
CA LEU A 29 -18.51 -9.82 0.78
C LEU A 29 -19.63 -8.93 1.31
N CYS A 30 -19.26 -7.82 1.98
CA CYS A 30 -20.20 -6.77 2.38
C CYS A 30 -20.43 -5.81 1.21
N ASP A 31 -21.64 -5.81 0.66
CA ASP A 31 -22.09 -4.74 -0.23
C ASP A 31 -22.76 -3.64 0.58
N ILE A 32 -22.28 -2.40 0.43
CA ILE A 32 -22.83 -1.20 1.09
C ILE A 32 -23.65 -0.44 0.04
N TYR A 33 -24.97 -0.37 0.25
CA TYR A 33 -25.88 0.40 -0.62
C TYR A 33 -26.28 1.71 0.06
N PHE A 34 -26.03 2.83 -0.63
CA PHE A 34 -26.52 4.15 -0.26
C PHE A 34 -27.82 4.43 -1.02
N GLY A 35 -28.93 4.53 -0.29
CA GLY A 35 -30.24 4.85 -0.86
C GLY A 35 -30.37 6.36 -1.13
N SER A 36 -30.36 6.75 -2.40
CA SER A 36 -30.87 8.03 -2.87
C SER A 36 -31.62 7.80 -4.18
N GLY A 37 -32.94 7.99 -4.13
CA GLY A 37 -33.88 7.76 -5.23
C GLY A 37 -33.79 8.82 -6.32
N SER A 38 -32.65 8.92 -7.00
CA SER A 38 -32.48 9.69 -8.21
C SER A 38 -31.48 8.97 -9.11
N ARG A 39 -31.98 8.45 -10.24
CA ARG A 39 -31.15 7.82 -11.29
C ARG A 39 -30.32 8.90 -11.97
N SER A 40 -29.10 9.09 -11.49
CA SER A 40 -28.03 9.68 -12.28
C SER A 40 -26.70 9.03 -11.89
N SER A 41 -26.21 8.20 -12.81
CA SER A 41 -24.95 7.46 -12.72
C SER A 41 -23.75 8.41 -12.65
N LEU A 42 -23.32 8.76 -11.45
CA LEU A 42 -21.95 9.21 -11.21
C LEU A 42 -21.37 8.39 -10.06
N SER A 43 -20.81 7.25 -10.43
CA SER A 43 -20.11 6.34 -9.53
C SER A 43 -18.89 7.03 -8.94
N VAL A 44 -19.06 7.66 -7.77
CA VAL A 44 -17.96 7.97 -6.84
C VAL A 44 -17.49 6.63 -6.26
N LEU A 45 -16.75 5.89 -7.09
CA LEU A 45 -16.06 4.68 -6.71
C LEU A 45 -15.00 5.10 -5.69
N HIS A 46 -15.20 4.79 -4.42
CA HIS A 46 -14.21 5.11 -3.38
C HIS A 46 -12.86 4.49 -3.83
N PRO A 47 -11.78 5.28 -3.98
CA PRO A 47 -10.51 4.78 -4.54
C PRO A 47 -10.00 3.51 -3.85
N GLN A 48 -10.32 3.33 -2.56
CA GLN A 48 -10.04 2.15 -1.78
C GLN A 48 -10.79 0.88 -2.24
N THR A 49 -12.07 0.96 -2.61
CA THR A 49 -12.83 -0.22 -3.06
C THR A 49 -12.36 -0.72 -4.42
N VAL A 50 -11.92 0.19 -5.29
CA VAL A 50 -11.29 -0.14 -6.58
C VAL A 50 -9.97 -0.86 -6.35
N ALA A 51 -9.13 -0.26 -5.52
CA ALA A 51 -7.81 -0.75 -5.15
C ALA A 51 -7.86 -2.15 -4.51
N GLN A 52 -8.80 -2.37 -3.58
CA GLN A 52 -9.00 -3.66 -2.89
C GLN A 52 -9.62 -4.74 -3.78
N ARG A 53 -10.57 -4.41 -4.68
CA ARG A 53 -11.14 -5.37 -5.65
C ARG A 53 -10.07 -5.98 -6.55
N PHE A 54 -8.97 -5.27 -6.81
CA PHE A 54 -7.88 -5.78 -7.63
C PHE A 54 -6.93 -6.70 -6.88
N VAL A 55 -6.64 -6.42 -5.61
CA VAL A 55 -5.90 -7.37 -4.76
C VAL A 55 -6.66 -8.71 -4.68
N GLY A 56 -7.99 -8.66 -4.57
CA GLY A 56 -8.84 -9.86 -4.60
C GLY A 56 -8.76 -10.66 -5.90
N ARG A 57 -8.59 -10.04 -7.08
CA ARG A 57 -8.49 -10.77 -8.36
C ARG A 57 -7.23 -11.64 -8.46
N ARG A 58 -6.13 -11.25 -7.80
CA ARG A 58 -4.89 -12.04 -7.79
C ARG A 58 -5.00 -13.33 -6.99
N LEU A 59 -5.80 -13.34 -5.91
CA LEU A 59 -6.10 -14.56 -5.15
C LEU A 59 -6.78 -15.63 -6.02
N HIS A 60 -7.57 -15.21 -7.02
CA HIS A 60 -8.23 -16.12 -7.97
C HIS A 60 -7.34 -16.56 -9.14
N HIS A 61 -6.25 -15.86 -9.43
CA HIS A 61 -5.29 -16.21 -10.48
C HIS A 61 -3.85 -16.15 -9.94
N PRO A 62 -3.39 -17.21 -9.23
CA PRO A 62 -1.99 -17.33 -8.86
C PRO A 62 -1.12 -17.38 -10.13
N VAL A 63 0.03 -16.71 -10.11
CA VAL A 63 1.02 -16.89 -11.18
C VAL A 63 1.60 -18.28 -11.08
N ASN A 64 1.41 -19.05 -12.16
CA ASN A 64 2.09 -20.32 -12.34
C ASN A 64 3.61 -20.07 -12.36
N SER A 65 4.33 -20.79 -11.50
CA SER A 65 5.79 -20.77 -11.35
C SER A 65 6.58 -21.30 -12.56
N SER A 66 5.93 -21.47 -13.72
CA SER A 66 6.55 -21.90 -14.97
C SER A 66 6.98 -20.69 -15.80
N MET A 67 7.79 -19.79 -15.23
CA MET A 67 8.39 -18.66 -15.95
C MET A 67 9.88 -18.90 -16.17
N SER A 68 10.19 -19.45 -17.34
CA SER A 68 11.53 -19.60 -17.89
C SER A 68 12.07 -18.21 -18.25
N GLY A 69 12.71 -17.51 -17.31
CA GLY A 69 13.39 -16.24 -17.63
C GLY A 69 13.51 -15.21 -16.50
N VAL A 70 12.69 -15.31 -15.45
CA VAL A 70 12.74 -14.39 -14.31
C VAL A 70 13.80 -14.86 -13.31
N THR A 71 14.68 -13.96 -12.86
CA THR A 71 15.65 -14.29 -11.80
C THR A 71 14.90 -14.72 -10.53
N ILE A 72 15.30 -15.81 -9.87
CA ILE A 72 14.65 -16.38 -8.67
C ILE A 72 14.33 -15.28 -7.63
N SER A 73 15.24 -14.33 -7.44
CA SER A 73 15.07 -13.17 -6.55
C SER A 73 13.90 -12.25 -6.92
N GLY A 74 13.58 -12.09 -8.21
CA GLY A 74 12.45 -11.28 -8.69
C GLY A 74 11.10 -11.94 -8.40
N THR A 75 10.99 -13.25 -8.61
CA THR A 75 9.75 -14.00 -8.31
C THR A 75 9.47 -14.06 -6.82
N VAL A 76 10.51 -14.29 -6.00
CA VAL A 76 10.39 -14.30 -4.53
C VAL A 76 9.95 -12.94 -4.01
N THR A 77 10.57 -11.85 -4.48
CA THR A 77 10.20 -10.49 -4.04
C THR A 77 8.79 -10.12 -4.46
N SER A 78 8.35 -10.49 -5.67
CA SER A 78 6.97 -10.31 -6.13
C SER A 78 5.96 -11.02 -5.22
N ASN A 79 6.15 -12.32 -4.96
CA ASN A 79 5.24 -13.10 -4.12
C ASN A 79 5.17 -12.59 -2.68
N MET A 80 6.32 -12.23 -2.10
CA MET A 80 6.38 -11.63 -0.77
C MET A 80 5.64 -10.28 -0.72
N THR A 81 5.76 -9.46 -1.77
CA THR A 81 5.06 -8.17 -1.87
C THR A 81 3.55 -8.35 -1.93
N TRP A 82 3.07 -9.34 -2.68
CA TRP A 82 1.66 -9.67 -2.74
C TRP A 82 1.11 -10.15 -1.39
N ALA A 83 1.86 -11.02 -0.71
CA ALA A 83 1.48 -11.51 0.61
C ALA A 83 1.38 -10.36 1.63
N SER A 84 2.37 -9.45 1.66
CA SER A 84 2.35 -8.29 2.56
C SER A 84 1.24 -7.30 2.19
N ALA A 85 0.92 -7.12 0.90
CA ALA A 85 -0.18 -6.26 0.46
C ALA A 85 -1.55 -6.77 0.92
N ILE A 86 -1.76 -8.09 0.86
CA ILE A 86 -2.98 -8.74 1.36
C ILE A 86 -3.07 -8.58 2.87
N ALA A 87 -1.99 -8.88 3.60
CA ALA A 87 -1.94 -8.71 5.05
C ALA A 87 -2.27 -7.27 5.48
N TYR A 88 -1.63 -6.28 4.83
CA TYR A 88 -1.93 -4.87 5.06
C TYR A 88 -3.40 -4.54 4.78
N SER A 89 -3.96 -5.01 3.65
CA SER A 89 -5.36 -4.76 3.30
C SER A 89 -6.34 -5.33 4.34
N VAL A 90 -6.07 -6.52 4.86
CA VAL A 90 -6.89 -7.15 5.91
C VAL A 90 -6.83 -6.34 7.21
N LEU A 91 -5.63 -5.88 7.62
CA LEU A 91 -5.47 -5.08 8.82
C LEU A 91 -6.22 -3.75 8.73
N ILE A 92 -6.14 -3.04 7.60
CA ILE A 92 -6.91 -1.81 7.37
C ILE A 92 -8.42 -2.07 7.40
N ILE A 93 -8.89 -3.20 6.87
CA ILE A 93 -10.31 -3.56 6.98
C ILE A 93 -10.70 -3.74 8.46
N VAL A 94 -9.86 -4.36 9.28
CA VAL A 94 -10.14 -4.48 10.73
C VAL A 94 -10.13 -3.12 11.42
N GLU A 95 -9.18 -2.25 11.13
CA GLU A 95 -9.10 -0.88 11.67
C GLU A 95 -10.36 -0.06 11.33
N THR A 96 -10.80 -0.10 10.07
CA THR A 96 -12.02 0.63 9.65
C THR A 96 -13.28 0.11 10.35
N ARG A 97 -13.36 -1.19 10.67
CA ARG A 97 -14.47 -1.77 11.43
C ARG A 97 -14.49 -1.37 12.90
N LEU A 98 -13.32 -1.04 13.46
CA LEU A 98 -13.18 -0.56 14.84
C LEU A 98 -13.42 0.95 14.99
N GLY A 99 -13.70 1.65 13.90
CA GLY A 99 -14.06 3.07 13.92
C GLY A 99 -12.90 4.03 13.70
N LEU A 100 -11.91 3.64 12.88
CA LEU A 100 -10.86 4.54 12.38
C LEU A 100 -11.49 5.85 11.85
N GLY A 101 -11.07 7.00 12.39
CA GLY A 101 -11.58 8.33 11.98
C GLY A 101 -12.78 8.88 12.75
N LEU A 102 -13.29 8.19 13.78
CA LEU A 102 -14.32 8.77 14.64
C LEU A 102 -13.74 9.92 15.49
N PRO A 103 -14.49 11.03 15.69
CA PRO A 103 -14.05 12.12 16.55
C PRO A 103 -13.87 11.63 18.00
N PHE A 104 -12.79 12.07 18.64
CA PHE A 104 -12.25 11.63 19.95
C PHE A 104 -13.21 11.68 21.16
N ARG A 105 -14.49 12.06 21.00
CA ARG A 105 -15.42 12.27 22.12
C ARG A 105 -16.03 11.00 22.71
N LEU A 106 -15.75 9.81 22.16
CA LEU A 106 -16.45 8.56 22.49
C LEU A 106 -15.62 7.25 22.55
N PRO A 107 -14.31 7.15 22.24
CA PRO A 107 -13.62 5.86 22.38
C PRO A 107 -13.31 5.54 23.84
N SER A 108 -13.73 4.37 24.32
CA SER A 108 -13.18 3.79 25.55
C SER A 108 -11.69 3.49 25.39
N GLU A 109 -10.89 3.58 26.46
CA GLU A 109 -9.44 3.31 26.44
C GLU A 109 -9.08 1.99 25.73
N ALA A 110 -9.88 0.94 25.93
CA ALA A 110 -9.72 -0.38 25.29
C ALA A 110 -9.85 -0.38 23.76
N VAL A 111 -10.56 0.58 23.16
CA VAL A 111 -10.69 0.71 21.70
C VAL A 111 -9.47 1.44 21.13
N THR A 112 -8.97 2.45 21.83
CA THR A 112 -7.80 3.23 21.42
C THR A 112 -6.53 2.38 21.42
N ASP A 113 -6.29 1.58 22.46
CA ASP A 113 -5.15 0.66 22.51
C ASP A 113 -5.19 -0.39 21.38
N ARG A 114 -6.39 -0.88 21.03
CA ARG A 114 -6.56 -1.81 19.89
C ARG A 114 -6.26 -1.17 18.55
N LEU A 115 -6.69 0.07 18.34
CA LEU A 115 -6.37 0.83 17.13
C LEU A 115 -4.87 1.14 17.04
N ALA A 116 -4.25 1.53 18.15
CA ALA A 116 -2.80 1.77 18.21
C ALA A 116 -2.00 0.49 17.93
N LEU A 117 -2.45 -0.66 18.45
CA LEU A 117 -1.85 -1.96 18.15
C LEU A 117 -1.98 -2.32 16.66
N LEU A 118 -3.15 -2.10 16.07
CA LEU A 118 -3.36 -2.39 14.65
C LEU A 118 -2.50 -1.49 13.76
N GLU A 119 -2.41 -0.19 14.06
CA GLU A 119 -1.52 0.75 13.35
C GLU A 119 -0.04 0.33 13.51
N TYR A 120 0.34 -0.12 14.71
CA TYR A 120 1.67 -0.65 14.96
C TYR A 120 1.98 -1.91 14.13
N VAL A 121 1.00 -2.79 13.96
CA VAL A 121 1.15 -4.04 13.18
C VAL A 121 1.02 -3.80 11.68
N SER A 122 0.20 -2.84 11.23
CA SER A 122 -0.07 -2.57 9.81
C SER A 122 1.05 -1.81 9.12
N LEU A 123 1.75 -0.91 9.83
CA LEU A 123 2.83 -0.11 9.24
C LEU A 123 4.02 -0.94 8.69
N PRO A 124 4.51 -2.00 9.38
CA PRO A 124 5.53 -2.90 8.85
C PRO A 124 5.10 -3.55 7.52
N PHE A 125 3.85 -4.02 7.41
CA PHE A 125 3.34 -4.59 6.16
C PHE A 125 3.22 -3.55 5.06
N TYR A 126 2.85 -2.31 5.38
CA TYR A 126 2.90 -1.19 4.43
C TYR A 126 4.34 -0.97 3.92
N LEU A 127 5.33 -0.87 4.82
CA LEU A 127 6.74 -0.65 4.44
C LEU A 127 7.32 -1.82 3.62
N LEU A 128 7.01 -3.06 4.01
CA LEU A 128 7.43 -4.25 3.28
C LEU A 128 6.85 -4.28 1.86
N THR A 129 5.57 -3.97 1.73
CA THR A 129 4.92 -3.89 0.41
C THR A 129 5.51 -2.75 -0.42
N GLY A 130 5.69 -1.59 0.21
CA GLY A 130 6.31 -0.40 -0.37
C GLY A 130 7.71 -0.64 -0.93
N THR A 131 8.51 -1.41 -0.20
CA THR A 131 9.87 -1.80 -0.59
C THR A 131 9.84 -2.89 -1.65
N GLY A 132 8.96 -3.87 -1.48
CA GLY A 132 8.85 -5.02 -2.36
C GLY A 132 8.56 -4.65 -3.82
N TYR A 133 7.62 -3.73 -4.09
CA TYR A 133 7.33 -3.31 -5.46
C TYR A 133 8.50 -2.53 -6.10
N LYS A 134 9.23 -1.74 -5.30
CA LYS A 134 10.43 -1.01 -5.76
C LYS A 134 11.58 -1.96 -6.09
N LEU A 135 11.76 -3.01 -5.29
CA LEU A 135 12.78 -4.04 -5.54
C LEU A 135 12.41 -4.89 -6.76
N ALA A 136 11.14 -5.28 -6.92
CA ALA A 136 10.68 -6.00 -8.11
C ALA A 136 10.95 -5.20 -9.39
N ALA A 137 10.66 -3.89 -9.37
CA ALA A 137 11.06 -2.93 -10.41
C ALA A 137 12.59 -2.92 -10.65
N GLY A 138 13.37 -2.86 -9.56
CA GLY A 138 14.80 -3.13 -9.47
C GLY A 138 15.28 -4.29 -10.34
N PHE A 139 14.83 -5.48 -9.96
CA PHE A 139 15.22 -6.73 -10.61
C PHE A 139 14.73 -6.78 -12.06
N ALA A 140 13.55 -6.26 -12.36
CA ALA A 140 13.06 -6.20 -13.73
C ALA A 140 13.96 -5.37 -14.65
N ALA A 141 14.46 -4.23 -14.18
CA ALA A 141 15.41 -3.42 -14.95
C ALA A 141 16.78 -4.11 -15.12
N LEU A 142 17.24 -4.88 -14.11
CA LEU A 142 18.46 -5.69 -14.25
C LEU A 142 18.31 -6.78 -15.31
N ASP A 143 17.16 -7.45 -15.33
CA ASP A 143 16.87 -8.50 -16.30
C ASP A 143 16.77 -7.93 -17.72
N LEU A 144 16.13 -6.76 -17.91
CA LEU A 144 16.09 -6.05 -19.20
C LEU A 144 17.49 -5.67 -19.70
N THR A 145 18.40 -5.31 -18.79
CA THR A 145 19.78 -4.97 -19.17
C THR A 145 20.68 -6.19 -19.31
N ARG A 146 20.22 -7.41 -18.97
CA ARG A 146 21.03 -8.64 -18.90
C ARG A 146 21.72 -9.02 -20.21
N ASN A 147 21.07 -8.78 -21.33
CA ASN A 147 21.60 -9.07 -22.67
C ASN A 147 22.20 -7.84 -23.37
N SER A 148 22.21 -6.68 -22.72
CA SER A 148 22.72 -5.43 -23.29
C SER A 148 24.09 -5.07 -22.73
N SER A 149 24.94 -4.42 -23.55
CA SER A 149 26.32 -3.99 -23.20
C SER A 149 26.39 -2.80 -22.20
N MET A 150 25.26 -2.45 -21.57
CA MET A 150 25.11 -1.31 -20.67
C MET A 150 25.63 -1.60 -19.24
N THR A 151 26.94 -1.83 -19.09
CA THR A 151 27.57 -2.20 -17.80
C THR A 151 27.45 -1.11 -16.72
N VAL A 152 27.49 0.16 -17.11
CA VAL A 152 27.31 1.31 -16.20
C VAL A 152 25.91 1.33 -15.60
N ASN A 153 24.87 1.19 -16.43
CA ASN A 153 23.47 1.16 -15.96
C ASN A 153 23.25 0.02 -14.97
N ARG A 154 23.84 -1.17 -15.20
CA ARG A 154 23.74 -2.28 -14.23
C ARG A 154 24.37 -1.99 -12.87
N LYS A 155 25.45 -1.19 -12.84
CA LYS A 155 26.04 -0.75 -11.56
C LYS A 155 25.12 0.23 -10.86
N LEU A 156 24.56 1.20 -11.60
CA LEU A 156 23.59 2.17 -11.06
C LEU A 156 22.33 1.49 -10.51
N ILE A 157 21.76 0.54 -11.25
CA ILE A 157 20.58 -0.23 -10.81
C ILE A 157 20.88 -1.03 -9.53
N ARG A 158 22.01 -1.75 -9.47
CA ARG A 158 22.41 -2.48 -8.25
C ARG A 158 22.62 -1.56 -7.05
N LEU A 159 23.23 -0.39 -7.28
CA LEU A 159 23.42 0.61 -6.24
C LEU A 159 22.08 1.17 -5.74
N ALA A 160 21.14 1.46 -6.65
CA ALA A 160 19.79 1.90 -6.29
C ALA A 160 19.03 0.85 -5.46
N ILE A 161 19.05 -0.42 -5.88
CA ILE A 161 18.45 -1.54 -5.14
C ILE A 161 19.06 -1.65 -3.73
N SER A 162 20.39 -1.59 -3.63
CA SER A 162 21.08 -1.63 -2.33
C SER A 162 20.69 -0.45 -1.44
N PHE A 163 20.58 0.74 -2.00
CA PHE A 163 20.19 1.93 -1.25
C PHE A 163 18.73 1.85 -0.78
N ILE A 164 17.79 1.47 -1.66
CA ILE A 164 16.36 1.35 -1.34
C ILE A 164 16.16 0.32 -0.21
N SER A 165 16.79 -0.86 -0.33
CA SER A 165 16.68 -1.90 0.69
C SER A 165 17.26 -1.47 2.04
N GLY A 166 18.43 -0.83 2.05
CA GLY A 166 19.06 -0.33 3.28
C GLY A 166 18.25 0.79 3.95
N ALA A 167 17.81 1.77 3.18
CA ALA A 167 17.03 2.90 3.69
C ALA A 167 15.68 2.47 4.30
N GLN A 168 15.04 1.48 3.68
CA GLN A 168 13.77 0.94 4.18
C GLN A 168 13.97 0.00 5.38
N LEU A 169 15.05 -0.78 5.41
CA LEU A 169 15.40 -1.58 6.59
C LEU A 169 15.62 -0.69 7.82
N VAL A 170 16.36 0.42 7.66
CA VAL A 170 16.55 1.41 8.74
C VAL A 170 15.22 2.02 9.15
N SER A 171 14.37 2.41 8.20
CA SER A 171 13.04 2.97 8.48
C SER A 171 12.14 2.00 9.26
N LEU A 172 12.17 0.72 8.89
CA LEU A 172 11.44 -0.34 9.59
C LEU A 172 11.95 -0.53 11.02
N LEU A 173 13.27 -0.57 11.23
CA LEU A 173 13.87 -0.71 12.55
C LEU A 173 13.54 0.49 13.45
N LEU A 174 13.65 1.72 12.92
CA LEU A 174 13.27 2.94 13.65
C LEU A 174 11.79 2.93 14.05
N PHE A 175 10.93 2.37 13.20
CA PHE A 175 9.52 2.23 13.51
C PHE A 175 9.24 1.18 14.59
N LEU A 176 9.81 -0.01 14.46
CA LEU A 176 9.62 -1.10 15.43
C LEU A 176 10.15 -0.72 16.82
N LEU A 177 11.28 -0.01 16.85
CA LEU A 177 11.98 0.41 18.07
C LEU A 177 11.68 1.87 18.47
N ARG A 178 10.54 2.43 18.01
CA ARG A 178 10.19 3.84 18.27
C ARG A 178 9.99 4.20 19.76
N CYS A 179 9.70 3.20 20.59
CA CYS A 179 9.44 3.36 22.03
C CYS A 179 10.34 2.45 22.87
N GLN A 180 10.68 2.93 24.06
CA GLN A 180 11.43 2.21 25.10
C GLN A 180 10.56 2.19 26.39
N PRO A 181 9.97 1.04 26.77
CA PRO A 181 9.95 -0.26 26.08
C PRO A 181 9.06 -0.28 24.82
N PRO A 182 9.27 -1.22 23.88
CA PRO A 182 8.46 -1.33 22.66
C PRO A 182 6.96 -1.49 22.92
N SER A 183 6.58 -2.10 24.05
CA SER A 183 5.17 -2.29 24.45
C SER A 183 4.39 -1.00 24.62
N LYS A 184 5.07 0.10 24.90
CA LYS A 184 4.45 1.43 24.96
C LYS A 184 3.96 1.92 23.59
N ALA A 185 4.43 1.35 22.48
CA ALA A 185 3.97 1.73 21.16
C ALA A 185 2.49 1.39 20.91
N TRP A 186 1.90 0.45 21.65
CA TRP A 186 0.49 0.09 21.52
C TRP A 186 -0.31 0.14 22.82
N LEU A 187 0.35 0.22 23.98
CA LEU A 187 -0.27 0.48 25.28
C LEU A 187 -0.05 1.94 25.67
N LEU A 188 -1.04 2.79 25.45
CA LEU A 188 -0.91 4.25 25.63
C LEU A 188 -0.62 4.64 27.08
N HIS A 189 -1.10 3.84 28.04
CA HIS A 189 -0.93 4.07 29.47
C HIS A 189 0.37 3.50 30.06
N ALA A 190 1.19 2.79 29.27
CA ALA A 190 2.43 2.21 29.76
C ALA A 190 3.50 3.28 30.04
N GLN A 191 4.29 3.08 31.10
CA GLN A 191 5.45 3.92 31.40
C GLN A 191 6.57 3.71 30.38
N GLY A 192 7.29 4.77 30.03
CA GLY A 192 8.38 4.74 29.05
C GLY A 192 8.48 6.04 28.25
N ASN A 193 9.46 6.10 27.35
CA ASN A 193 9.66 7.23 26.45
C ASN A 193 9.54 6.78 24.99
N CYS A 194 8.98 7.63 24.14
CA CYS A 194 8.80 7.37 22.72
C CYS A 194 9.37 8.52 21.90
N PHE A 195 9.93 8.18 20.74
CA PHE A 195 10.33 9.19 19.76
C PHE A 195 9.11 9.93 19.20
N GLY A 196 9.28 11.18 18.79
CA GLY A 196 8.18 12.00 18.28
C GLY A 196 7.52 11.35 17.06
N TRP A 197 6.24 10.98 17.18
CA TRP A 197 5.52 10.25 16.12
C TRP A 197 5.51 10.99 14.78
N GLY A 198 5.25 12.30 14.83
CA GLY A 198 5.29 13.15 13.64
C GLY A 198 6.67 13.18 12.99
N GLN A 199 7.75 13.33 13.77
CA GLN A 199 9.12 13.38 13.25
C GLN A 199 9.50 12.08 12.55
N LEU A 200 9.14 10.94 13.15
CA LEU A 200 9.34 9.63 12.56
C LEU A 200 8.60 9.50 11.23
N LEU A 201 7.30 9.85 11.21
CA LEU A 201 6.49 9.80 9.99
C LEU A 201 7.02 10.72 8.88
N TYR A 202 7.48 11.93 9.20
CA TYR A 202 8.11 12.81 8.21
C TYR A 202 9.40 12.21 7.67
N GLY A 203 10.27 11.72 8.55
CA GLY A 203 11.55 11.12 8.18
C GLY A 203 11.37 9.92 7.25
N THR A 204 10.51 8.97 7.63
CA THR A 204 10.24 7.77 6.82
C THR A 204 9.52 8.11 5.52
N SER A 205 8.62 9.09 5.51
CA SER A 205 7.95 9.53 4.27
C SER A 205 8.94 10.21 3.32
N ALA A 206 9.86 11.04 3.82
CA ALA A 206 10.89 11.67 3.01
C ALA A 206 11.84 10.63 2.38
N ILE A 207 12.28 9.64 3.16
CA ILE A 207 13.09 8.52 2.65
C ILE A 207 12.32 7.75 1.58
N THR A 208 11.03 7.50 1.79
CA THR A 208 10.19 6.77 0.83
C THR A 208 10.05 7.52 -0.49
N ILE A 209 9.85 8.84 -0.45
CA ILE A 209 9.82 9.69 -1.66
C ILE A 209 11.15 9.61 -2.43
N VAL A 210 12.29 9.68 -1.73
CA VAL A 210 13.61 9.53 -2.39
C VAL A 210 13.73 8.14 -3.03
N CYS A 211 13.27 7.09 -2.35
CA CYS A 211 13.27 5.74 -2.91
C CYS A 211 12.34 5.59 -4.12
N ASP A 212 11.16 6.23 -4.11
CA ASP A 212 10.23 6.25 -5.25
C ASP A 212 10.86 6.93 -6.47
N LEU A 213 11.54 8.07 -6.27
CA LEU A 213 12.24 8.77 -7.33
C LEU A 213 13.40 7.93 -7.90
N LEU A 214 14.19 7.27 -7.05
CA LEU A 214 15.27 6.38 -7.50
C LEU A 214 14.72 5.20 -8.31
N ALA A 215 13.62 4.59 -7.87
CA ALA A 215 12.95 3.52 -8.59
C ALA A 215 12.39 4.02 -9.94
N PHE A 216 11.85 5.24 -9.97
CA PHE A 216 11.37 5.89 -11.19
C PHE A 216 12.50 6.17 -12.19
N PHE A 217 13.66 6.65 -11.76
CA PHE A 217 14.77 6.96 -12.67
C PHE A 217 15.49 5.72 -13.22
N GLN A 218 15.33 4.58 -12.57
CA GLN A 218 16.04 3.35 -12.92
C GLN A 218 15.85 2.88 -14.38
N PRO A 219 14.65 2.90 -14.99
CA PRO A 219 14.44 2.44 -16.36
C PRO A 219 14.67 3.56 -17.40
N PHE A 220 14.83 4.83 -17.00
CA PHE A 220 15.02 5.96 -17.92
C PHE A 220 16.17 5.78 -18.91
N PRO A 221 17.38 5.39 -18.46
CA PRO A 221 18.54 5.31 -19.34
C PRO A 221 18.41 4.17 -20.35
N ILE A 222 17.60 3.16 -20.04
CA ILE A 222 17.32 2.01 -20.91
C ILE A 222 16.39 2.46 -22.05
N PHE A 223 15.40 3.28 -21.73
CA PHE A 223 14.44 3.83 -22.70
C PHE A 223 15.11 4.67 -23.78
N LEU A 224 16.09 5.50 -23.42
CA LEU A 224 16.74 6.42 -24.36
C LEU A 224 17.64 5.72 -25.39
N LYS A 225 18.15 4.52 -25.10
CA LYS A 225 19.18 3.86 -25.93
C LYS A 225 18.67 2.67 -26.75
N THR A 226 17.44 2.21 -26.53
CA THR A 226 16.98 0.92 -27.07
C THR A 226 15.83 1.10 -28.06
N GLN A 227 16.00 0.60 -29.29
CA GLN A 227 14.95 0.50 -30.31
C GLN A 227 13.98 -0.63 -29.93
N ILE A 228 13.04 -0.32 -29.03
CA ILE A 228 12.08 -1.28 -28.47
C ILE A 228 10.82 -1.36 -29.35
N PRO A 229 10.30 -2.55 -29.70
CA PRO A 229 9.07 -2.70 -30.46
C PRO A 229 7.87 -2.09 -29.72
N THR A 230 6.90 -1.54 -30.47
CA THR A 230 5.82 -0.68 -29.95
C THR A 230 5.03 -1.28 -28.78
N LYS A 231 4.77 -2.59 -28.79
CA LYS A 231 4.08 -3.29 -27.69
C LYS A 231 4.86 -3.21 -26.37
N LYS A 232 6.18 -3.40 -26.41
CA LYS A 232 7.06 -3.30 -25.24
C LYS A 232 7.23 -1.85 -24.79
N LYS A 233 7.22 -0.90 -25.74
CA LYS A 233 7.26 0.54 -25.46
C LYS A 233 6.03 1.00 -24.66
N ILE A 234 4.84 0.47 -24.98
CA ILE A 234 3.60 0.80 -24.25
C ILE A 234 3.65 0.26 -22.81
N ASN A 235 4.04 -1.00 -22.62
CA ASN A 235 4.12 -1.56 -21.26
C ASN A 235 5.14 -0.83 -20.39
N LEU A 236 6.30 -0.49 -20.96
CA LEU A 236 7.33 0.27 -20.26
C LEU A 236 6.87 1.70 -19.94
N ALA A 237 6.13 2.35 -20.84
CA ALA A 237 5.52 3.65 -20.57
C ALA A 237 4.46 3.56 -19.45
N GLY A 238 3.62 2.52 -19.44
CA GLY A 238 2.65 2.28 -18.37
C GLY A 238 3.31 2.06 -17.00
N PHE A 239 4.40 1.29 -16.96
CA PHE A 239 5.22 1.11 -15.76
C PHE A 239 5.78 2.45 -15.24
N TYR A 240 6.26 3.30 -16.15
CA TYR A 240 6.79 4.63 -15.84
C TYR A 240 5.73 5.55 -15.24
N LEU A 241 4.55 5.58 -15.86
CA LEU A 241 3.39 6.34 -15.40
C LEU A 241 2.95 5.88 -14.00
N LEU A 242 2.88 4.58 -13.75
CA LEU A 242 2.53 4.07 -12.42
C LEU A 242 3.55 4.42 -11.35
N SER A 243 4.85 4.35 -11.66
CA SER A 243 5.93 4.73 -10.74
C SER A 243 5.92 6.23 -10.43
N PHE A 244 5.50 7.06 -11.40
CA PHE A 244 5.28 8.48 -11.17
C PHE A 244 4.06 8.72 -10.28
N LEU A 245 2.96 7.99 -10.50
CA LEU A 245 1.76 8.06 -9.66
C LEU A 245 2.03 7.65 -8.21
N THR A 246 2.82 6.61 -7.96
CA THR A 246 3.21 6.22 -6.59
C THR A 246 4.00 7.34 -5.91
N SER A 247 4.92 7.99 -6.63
CA SER A 247 5.69 9.13 -6.12
C SER A 247 4.77 10.30 -5.71
N ILE A 248 3.76 10.61 -6.53
CA ILE A 248 2.75 11.64 -6.21
C ILE A 248 1.98 11.24 -4.95
N CYS A 249 1.55 9.98 -4.83
CA CYS A 249 0.84 9.50 -3.65
C CYS A 249 1.68 9.67 -2.38
N SER A 250 2.98 9.36 -2.43
CA SER A 250 3.91 9.56 -1.32
C SER A 250 4.07 11.04 -0.92
N ILE A 251 4.07 11.96 -1.90
CA ILE A 251 4.10 13.40 -1.64
C ILE A 251 2.78 13.88 -1.00
N VAL A 252 1.64 13.40 -1.46
CA VAL A 252 0.35 13.75 -0.84
C VAL A 252 0.29 13.19 0.58
N ARG A 253 0.79 11.98 0.81
CA ARG A 253 0.85 11.33 2.12
C ARG A 253 1.65 12.16 3.13
N ILE A 254 2.83 12.68 2.77
CA ILE A 254 3.61 13.53 3.69
C ILE A 254 2.88 14.85 4.03
N CYS A 255 2.09 15.38 3.11
CA CYS A 255 1.20 16.52 3.41
C CYS A 255 0.08 16.13 4.39
N GLN A 256 -0.47 14.91 4.28
CA GLN A 256 -1.46 14.42 5.23
C GLN A 256 -0.89 14.29 6.64
N VAL A 257 0.39 13.94 6.83
CA VAL A 257 1.01 13.90 8.16
C VAL A 257 0.86 15.23 8.91
N LYS A 258 0.89 16.39 8.22
CA LYS A 258 0.62 17.70 8.84
C LYS A 258 -0.80 17.83 9.38
N VAL A 259 -1.77 17.27 8.65
CA VAL A 259 -3.19 17.31 9.00
C VAL A 259 -3.46 16.35 10.16
N MET A 260 -2.86 15.16 10.12
CA MET A 260 -2.93 14.15 11.18
C MET A 260 -2.51 14.73 12.53
N LEU A 261 -1.36 15.39 12.57
CA LEU A 261 -0.81 15.98 13.80
C LEU A 261 -1.62 17.16 14.34
N LYS A 262 -2.56 17.71 13.56
CA LYS A 262 -3.42 18.83 13.97
C LYS A 262 -4.83 18.38 14.36
N THR A 263 -5.35 17.37 13.69
CA THR A 263 -6.76 16.94 13.81
C THR A 263 -6.90 15.61 14.56
N ASP A 264 -5.79 14.91 14.82
CA ASP A 264 -5.73 13.55 15.38
C ASP A 264 -6.57 12.51 14.62
N ASP A 265 -6.99 12.85 13.40
CA ASP A 265 -7.72 11.96 12.50
C ASP A 265 -6.72 11.26 11.58
N SER A 266 -6.68 9.91 11.59
CA SER A 266 -5.77 9.09 10.79
C SER A 266 -6.30 8.61 9.43
N THR A 267 -7.53 8.98 9.09
CA THR A 267 -8.28 8.42 7.97
C THR A 267 -7.64 8.74 6.62
N MET A 268 -7.33 10.01 6.36
CA MET A 268 -6.80 10.43 5.05
C MET A 268 -5.41 9.86 4.77
N LEU A 269 -4.55 9.76 5.78
CA LEU A 269 -3.22 9.15 5.64
C LEU A 269 -3.34 7.67 5.26
N THR A 270 -4.28 6.96 5.90
CA THR A 270 -4.55 5.55 5.61
C THR A 270 -5.14 5.33 4.22
N ILE A 271 -6.03 6.22 3.77
CA ILE A 271 -6.57 6.22 2.40
C ILE A 271 -5.45 6.37 1.37
N TRP A 272 -4.61 7.40 1.51
CA TRP A 272 -3.51 7.65 0.57
C TRP A 272 -2.47 6.53 0.60
N GLY A 273 -2.15 5.97 1.77
CA GLY A 273 -1.27 4.81 1.88
C GLY A 273 -1.84 3.57 1.19
N THR A 274 -3.15 3.34 1.26
CA THR A 274 -3.81 2.23 0.55
C THR A 274 -3.73 2.41 -0.97
N ILE A 275 -3.96 3.62 -1.47
CA ILE A 275 -3.86 3.93 -2.90
C ILE A 275 -2.43 3.71 -3.39
N GLU A 276 -1.43 4.17 -2.63
CA GLU A 276 -0.01 3.99 -2.94
C GLU A 276 0.36 2.51 -3.06
N ILE A 277 -0.03 1.68 -2.09
CA ILE A 277 0.26 0.25 -2.12
C ILE A 277 -0.40 -0.43 -3.32
N CYS A 278 -1.68 -0.16 -3.57
CA CYS A 278 -2.38 -0.80 -4.68
C CYS A 278 -1.84 -0.36 -6.04
N THR A 279 -1.47 0.92 -6.20
CA THR A 279 -0.80 1.40 -7.42
C THR A 279 0.59 0.77 -7.61
N GLY A 280 1.38 0.65 -6.53
CA GLY A 280 2.68 -0.02 -6.55
C GLY A 280 2.59 -1.51 -6.95
N VAL A 281 1.62 -2.24 -6.41
CA VAL A 281 1.41 -3.66 -6.75
C VAL A 281 1.04 -3.85 -8.23
N ARG A 282 0.31 -2.92 -8.84
CA ARG A 282 0.01 -2.97 -10.29
C ARG A 282 1.26 -2.87 -11.16
N THR A 283 2.25 -2.11 -10.71
CA THR A 283 3.52 -1.97 -11.41
C THR A 283 4.23 -3.32 -11.55
N ILE A 284 4.08 -4.21 -10.56
CA ILE A 284 4.63 -5.57 -10.57
C ILE A 284 3.93 -6.44 -11.63
N GLU A 285 2.60 -6.35 -11.75
CA GLU A 285 1.83 -7.12 -12.74
C GLU A 285 2.23 -6.77 -14.16
N ILE A 286 2.31 -5.47 -14.48
CA ILE A 286 2.72 -4.99 -15.80
C ILE A 286 4.17 -5.39 -16.11
N SER A 287 5.03 -5.35 -15.10
CA SER A 287 6.42 -5.75 -15.23
C SER A 287 6.54 -7.25 -15.57
N GLY A 288 5.78 -8.12 -14.90
CA GLY A 288 5.73 -9.55 -15.21
C GLY A 288 5.32 -9.82 -16.66
N SER A 289 4.22 -9.22 -17.12
CA SER A 289 3.74 -9.39 -18.51
C SER A 289 4.74 -8.89 -19.57
N THR A 290 5.63 -7.96 -19.20
CA THR A 290 6.65 -7.44 -20.12
C THR A 290 7.83 -8.41 -20.27
N MET A 291 8.12 -9.19 -19.23
CA MET A 291 9.16 -10.22 -19.24
C MET A 291 8.75 -11.44 -20.07
N ASP A 292 7.48 -11.83 -20.03
CA ASP A 292 6.95 -12.94 -20.84
C ASP A 292 7.08 -12.67 -22.35
N LEU A 293 7.13 -11.40 -22.78
CA LEU A 293 7.34 -11.03 -24.18
C LEU A 293 8.82 -11.05 -24.62
N HIS A 294 9.74 -11.37 -23.72
CA HIS A 294 11.19 -11.43 -23.98
C HIS A 294 11.74 -12.84 -24.14
N TYR A 295 10.98 -13.85 -23.73
CA TYR A 295 11.21 -15.27 -24.01
C TYR A 295 10.25 -15.78 -25.08
#